data_AF-A0A428YIL4-F1
#
_entry.id   AF-A0A428YIL4-F1
#
_cell.length_a   1.000
_cell.length_b   1.000
_cell.length_c   1.000
_cell.angle_alpha   90.00
_cell.angle_beta   90.00
_cell.angle_gamma   90.00
#
_symmetry.space_group_name_H-M   'P 1'
#
loop_
_entity.id
_entity.type
_entity.pdbx_description
1 polymer ?
#
loop_
_entity_poly.entity_id
_entity_poly.type
_entity_poly.pdbx_seq_one_letter_code
_entity_poly.pdbx_strand_id
1 'polypeptide(L)'
;MAADELDELDWVVWNLEVSDPGELTEPGVSERTTPAVTQMAGSPGCVFIQCSDDDAVDGVPYYSWLVRVPREEHLRRDDQGVPVVVGALHAHLRTQVPERVDQWRVYPDRGLSRRDEAGRVLRHAYDDLLDPLETVLLGLRRDGAHEMDPEARCWWRSNDRTALAGTYTLWLCQDPDVDGAARWLLVNAGLAVTDTFWDGRHGQGLRRFGVKPDSPVLVWPRPVAHQWLITVTTGSFMIPPTASRPDAVGASYRWTSRDGTALAHRVGVDLRALLHGGH
;
A
#
# COMPACT_ATOMS: atom_id res chain seq x y z
N MET A 1 -22.17 -17.24 19.23
CA MET A 1 -21.11 -16.23 19.14
C MET A 1 -21.53 -15.25 18.07
N ALA A 2 -21.53 -13.94 18.37
CA ALA A 2 -21.75 -12.94 17.32
C ALA A 2 -20.61 -13.07 16.30
N ALA A 3 -20.91 -13.00 15.01
CA ALA A 3 -19.89 -12.92 13.97
C ALA A 3 -19.00 -11.70 14.25
N ASP A 4 -17.68 -11.85 14.14
CA ASP A 4 -16.80 -10.69 14.21
C ASP A 4 -17.05 -9.84 12.96
N GLU A 5 -17.03 -8.52 13.07
CA GLU A 5 -17.22 -7.61 11.92
C GLU A 5 -16.21 -7.90 10.80
N LEU A 6 -15.05 -8.44 11.16
CA LEU A 6 -14.02 -8.86 10.21
C LEU A 6 -14.43 -10.08 9.35
N ASP A 7 -15.37 -10.90 9.84
CA ASP A 7 -15.86 -12.09 9.14
C ASP A 7 -16.66 -11.73 7.88
N GLU A 8 -17.06 -10.46 7.73
CA GLU A 8 -17.80 -9.95 6.58
C GLU A 8 -16.88 -9.38 5.49
N LEU A 9 -15.62 -9.10 5.81
CA LEU A 9 -14.67 -8.53 4.87
C LEU A 9 -14.18 -9.59 3.88
N ASP A 10 -13.96 -9.17 2.63
CA ASP A 10 -13.36 -10.03 1.60
C ASP A 10 -11.93 -10.47 1.97
N TRP A 11 -11.25 -9.64 2.76
CA TRP A 11 -9.88 -9.85 3.21
C TRP A 11 -9.67 -9.32 4.62
N VAL A 12 -8.85 -10.03 5.39
CA VAL A 12 -8.44 -9.64 6.74
C VAL A 12 -6.93 -9.66 6.84
N VAL A 13 -6.36 -8.55 7.32
CA VAL A 13 -4.92 -8.44 7.58
C VAL A 13 -4.64 -9.04 8.95
N TRP A 14 -3.72 -10.00 8.99
CA TRP A 14 -3.20 -10.62 10.19
C TRP A 14 -1.79 -10.14 10.46
N ASN A 15 -1.51 -9.83 11.72
CA ASN A 15 -0.18 -9.51 12.21
C ASN A 15 0.37 -10.68 13.02
N LEU A 16 1.57 -11.12 12.66
CA LEU A 16 2.41 -12.01 13.45
C LEU A 16 3.55 -11.16 14.00
N GLU A 17 3.53 -10.87 15.29
CA GLU A 17 4.46 -9.97 15.95
C GLU A 17 5.24 -10.71 17.02
N VAL A 18 6.53 -10.42 17.16
CA VAL A 18 7.35 -10.93 18.27
C VAL A 18 8.26 -9.84 18.80
N SER A 19 8.32 -9.70 20.12
CA SER A 19 9.21 -8.77 20.80
C SER A 19 10.56 -9.44 21.09
N ASP A 20 11.65 -8.72 20.83
CA ASP A 20 13.01 -9.16 21.10
C ASP A 20 13.75 -8.17 22.03
N PRO A 21 13.40 -8.13 23.32
CA PRO A 21 14.04 -7.24 24.29
C PRO A 21 15.51 -7.58 24.57
N GLY A 22 15.98 -8.74 24.11
CA GLY A 22 17.37 -9.15 24.27
C GLY A 22 18.25 -8.85 23.06
N GLU A 23 17.70 -8.27 21.99
CA GLU A 23 18.38 -8.06 20.71
C GLU A 23 19.08 -9.33 20.21
N LEU A 24 18.41 -10.48 20.36
CA LEU A 24 18.99 -11.79 20.08
C LEU A 24 18.94 -12.14 18.59
N THR A 25 18.04 -11.51 17.85
CA THR A 25 17.78 -11.82 16.44
C THR A 25 18.77 -11.09 15.55
N GLU A 26 19.41 -11.83 14.65
CA GLU A 26 20.37 -11.25 13.70
C GLU A 26 19.69 -10.25 12.75
N PRO A 27 20.34 -9.12 12.43
CA PRO A 27 19.82 -8.12 11.49
C PRO A 27 19.41 -8.70 10.14
N GLY A 28 18.46 -8.08 9.42
CA GLY A 28 18.01 -8.53 8.10
C GLY A 28 16.99 -9.67 8.16
N VAL A 29 16.14 -9.69 9.18
CA VAL A 29 15.06 -10.67 9.34
C VAL A 29 14.08 -10.56 8.18
N SER A 30 13.75 -9.34 7.77
CA SER A 30 12.86 -9.07 6.65
C SER A 30 13.39 -9.69 5.35
N GLU A 31 14.67 -9.44 5.03
CA GLU A 31 15.33 -9.97 3.82
C GLU A 31 15.36 -11.50 3.80
N ARG A 32 15.69 -12.14 4.94
CA ARG A 32 15.76 -13.60 5.04
C ARG A 32 14.39 -14.28 4.94
N THR A 33 13.36 -13.68 5.52
CA THR A 33 12.04 -14.32 5.65
C THR A 33 11.10 -14.02 4.49
N THR A 34 11.24 -12.86 3.84
CA THR A 34 10.34 -12.40 2.77
C THR A 34 10.11 -13.44 1.67
N PRO A 35 11.13 -14.08 1.06
CA PRO A 35 10.90 -15.04 -0.02
C PRO A 35 10.04 -16.25 0.40
N ALA A 36 10.36 -16.84 1.55
CA ALA A 36 9.66 -18.02 2.06
C ALA A 36 8.23 -17.69 2.50
N VAL A 37 8.05 -16.59 3.23
CA VAL A 37 6.72 -16.15 3.70
C VAL A 37 5.82 -15.79 2.51
N THR A 38 6.37 -15.11 1.50
CA THR A 38 5.63 -14.77 0.26
C THR A 38 5.16 -16.03 -0.46
N GLN A 39 6.05 -17.01 -0.63
CA GLN A 39 5.71 -18.28 -1.27
C GLN A 39 4.65 -19.06 -0.47
N MET A 40 4.82 -19.17 0.85
CA MET A 40 3.89 -19.89 1.72
C MET A 40 2.51 -19.24 1.77
N ALA A 41 2.46 -17.90 1.86
CA ALA A 41 1.21 -17.15 1.84
C ALA A 41 0.51 -17.23 0.47
N GLY A 42 1.26 -17.21 -0.63
CA GLY A 42 0.70 -17.22 -1.98
C GLY A 42 -0.07 -18.49 -2.34
N SER A 43 0.34 -19.65 -1.83
CA SER A 43 -0.29 -20.96 -2.13
C SER A 43 -1.81 -21.02 -1.83
N PRO A 44 -2.28 -20.56 -0.64
CA PRO A 44 -3.71 -20.43 -0.32
C PRO A 44 -4.35 -19.12 -0.82
N GLY A 45 -3.69 -18.36 -1.71
CA GLY A 45 -4.17 -17.07 -2.17
C GLY A 45 -4.04 -15.94 -1.13
N CYS A 46 -3.30 -16.13 -0.05
CA CYS A 46 -2.94 -15.03 0.85
C CYS A 46 -1.85 -14.15 0.21
N VAL A 47 -1.71 -12.92 0.68
CA VAL A 47 -0.69 -11.97 0.19
C VAL A 47 0.16 -11.50 1.35
N PHE A 48 1.46 -11.76 1.29
CA PHE A 48 2.41 -11.14 2.21
C PHE A 48 2.51 -9.63 1.90
N ILE A 49 2.30 -8.79 2.90
CA ILE A 49 2.28 -7.33 2.72
C ILE A 49 3.67 -6.76 2.97
N GLN A 50 4.22 -7.01 4.15
CA GLN A 50 5.55 -6.52 4.55
C GLN A 50 6.03 -7.22 5.84
N CYS A 51 7.33 -7.09 6.10
CA CYS A 51 7.94 -7.33 7.39
C CYS A 51 8.53 -6.01 7.92
N SER A 52 8.20 -5.63 9.15
CA SER A 52 8.89 -4.58 9.91
C SER A 52 9.98 -5.24 10.76
N ASP A 53 11.24 -4.84 10.59
CA ASP A 53 12.39 -5.39 11.32
C ASP A 53 13.40 -4.35 11.84
N ASP A 54 13.11 -3.07 11.67
CA ASP A 54 13.91 -1.92 12.11
C ASP A 54 13.22 -1.04 13.17
N ASP A 55 12.03 -1.44 13.61
CA ASP A 55 11.23 -0.68 14.57
C ASP A 55 11.47 -1.10 16.03
N ALA A 56 11.25 -0.16 16.96
CA ALA A 56 11.27 -0.41 18.40
C ALA A 56 10.15 0.34 19.12
N VAL A 57 9.52 -0.31 20.10
CA VAL A 57 8.54 0.31 21.01
C VAL A 57 9.21 0.51 22.36
N ASP A 58 9.25 1.75 22.83
CA ASP A 58 9.93 2.10 24.09
C ASP A 58 11.38 1.60 24.16
N GLY A 59 12.07 1.56 23.00
CA GLY A 59 13.44 1.08 22.86
C GLY A 59 13.59 -0.45 22.80
N VAL A 60 12.48 -1.19 22.79
CA VAL A 60 12.47 -2.66 22.63
C VAL A 60 12.23 -3.02 21.18
N PRO A 61 13.18 -3.68 20.49
CA PRO A 61 12.98 -4.16 19.13
C PRO A 61 11.82 -5.16 19.03
N TYR A 62 11.15 -5.11 17.89
CA TYR A 62 10.15 -6.11 17.54
C TYR A 62 10.18 -6.41 16.05
N TYR A 63 9.70 -7.60 15.70
CA TYR A 63 9.55 -8.04 14.33
C TYR A 63 8.08 -8.32 14.05
N SER A 64 7.57 -7.86 12.90
CA SER A 64 6.14 -7.92 12.59
C SER A 64 5.94 -8.29 11.13
N TRP A 65 5.23 -9.39 10.86
CA TRP A 65 4.87 -9.83 9.51
C TRP A 65 3.37 -9.64 9.29
N LEU A 66 3.03 -8.84 8.27
CA LEU A 66 1.66 -8.56 7.88
C LEU A 66 1.25 -9.43 6.69
N VAL A 67 0.14 -10.16 6.83
CA VAL A 67 -0.38 -11.06 5.81
C VAL A 67 -1.85 -10.79 5.58
N ARG A 68 -2.21 -10.60 4.32
CA ARG A 68 -3.60 -10.44 3.88
C ARG A 68 -4.19 -11.81 3.61
N VAL A 69 -5.25 -12.17 4.33
CA VAL A 69 -5.89 -13.48 4.28
C VAL A 69 -7.28 -13.32 3.65
N PRO A 70 -7.63 -14.07 2.59
CA PRO A 70 -8.94 -13.97 1.98
C PRO A 70 -10.00 -14.51 2.94
N ARG A 71 -11.24 -14.04 2.79
CA ARG A 71 -12.36 -14.36 3.71
C ARG A 71 -12.51 -15.85 3.97
N GLU A 72 -12.47 -16.66 2.91
CA GLU A 72 -12.60 -18.12 3.03
C GLU A 72 -11.54 -18.69 3.98
N GLU A 73 -10.28 -18.32 3.79
CA GLU A 73 -9.17 -18.71 4.66
C GLU A 73 -9.28 -18.15 6.07
N HIS A 74 -9.71 -16.90 6.21
CA HIS A 74 -9.90 -16.25 7.49
C HIS A 74 -10.95 -16.96 8.35
N LEU A 75 -11.99 -17.52 7.74
CA LEU A 75 -13.04 -18.26 8.43
C LEU A 75 -12.61 -19.68 8.83
N ARG A 76 -11.56 -20.25 8.21
CA ARG A 76 -10.99 -21.56 8.57
C ARG A 76 -10.05 -21.42 9.77
N ARG A 77 -10.64 -21.21 10.96
CA ARG A 77 -9.92 -21.01 12.22
C ARG A 77 -9.77 -22.28 13.03
N ASP A 78 -8.70 -22.35 13.82
CA ASP A 78 -8.55 -23.31 14.90
C ASP A 78 -9.32 -22.90 16.16
N ASP A 79 -9.19 -23.69 17.23
CA ASP A 79 -9.85 -23.45 18.52
C ASP A 79 -9.35 -22.18 19.24
N GLN A 80 -8.23 -21.60 18.79
CA GLN A 80 -7.70 -20.31 19.28
C GLN A 80 -8.22 -19.12 18.47
N GLY A 81 -9.03 -19.36 17.43
CA GLY A 81 -9.53 -18.33 16.54
C GLY A 81 -8.50 -17.85 15.52
N VAL A 82 -7.41 -18.59 15.31
CA VAL A 82 -6.36 -18.25 14.34
C VAL A 82 -6.61 -19.03 13.03
N PRO A 83 -6.61 -18.38 11.86
CA PRO A 83 -6.70 -19.08 10.59
C PRO A 83 -5.60 -20.11 10.44
N VAL A 84 -5.93 -21.32 9.95
CA VAL A 84 -4.96 -22.42 9.81
C VAL A 84 -3.73 -22.00 8.99
N VAL A 85 -3.94 -21.20 7.93
CA VAL A 85 -2.84 -20.63 7.13
C VAL A 85 -1.92 -19.73 7.96
N VAL A 86 -2.48 -18.89 8.83
CA VAL A 86 -1.70 -18.00 9.71
C VAL A 86 -0.94 -18.83 10.75
N GLY A 87 -1.54 -19.89 11.29
CA GLY A 87 -0.87 -20.84 12.18
C GLY A 87 0.34 -21.51 11.51
N ALA A 88 0.22 -21.91 10.25
CA ALA A 88 1.33 -22.49 9.48
C ALA A 88 2.46 -21.49 9.23
N LEU A 89 2.12 -20.24 8.89
CA LEU A 89 3.11 -19.16 8.73
C LEU A 89 3.82 -18.86 10.07
N HIS A 90 3.08 -18.79 11.17
CA HIS A 90 3.63 -18.61 12.50
C HIS A 90 4.62 -19.73 12.86
N ALA A 91 4.25 -20.99 12.63
CA ALA A 91 5.13 -22.13 12.90
C ALA A 91 6.44 -22.07 12.11
N HIS A 92 6.40 -21.62 10.85
CA HIS A 92 7.61 -21.41 10.05
C HIS A 92 8.45 -20.24 10.59
N LEU A 93 7.84 -19.09 10.87
CA LEU A 93 8.56 -17.92 11.38
C LEU A 93 9.25 -18.17 12.73
N ARG A 94 8.66 -19.01 13.59
CA ARG A 94 9.29 -19.45 14.85
C ARG A 94 10.62 -20.16 14.64
N THR A 95 10.86 -20.76 13.47
CA THR A 95 12.17 -21.38 13.17
C THR A 95 13.18 -20.38 12.62
N GLN A 96 12.76 -19.15 12.33
CA GLN A 96 13.61 -18.08 11.77
C GLN A 96 14.12 -17.10 12.83
N VAL A 97 13.59 -17.18 14.06
CA VAL A 97 14.02 -16.38 15.20
C VAL A 97 14.61 -17.29 16.29
N PRO A 98 15.49 -16.77 17.18
CA PRO A 98 16.03 -17.56 18.28
C PRO A 98 14.91 -18.11 19.19
N GLU A 99 15.08 -19.33 19.72
CA GLU A 99 14.07 -19.97 20.59
C GLU A 99 13.72 -19.14 21.84
N ARG A 100 14.67 -18.32 22.31
CA ARG A 100 14.50 -17.40 23.45
C ARG A 100 13.64 -16.17 23.13
N VAL A 101 13.31 -15.94 21.86
CA VAL A 101 12.44 -14.87 21.37
C VAL A 101 11.04 -15.47 21.16
N ASP A 102 10.29 -15.60 22.27
CA ASP A 102 9.08 -16.43 22.35
C ASP A 102 7.80 -15.64 22.63
N GLN A 103 7.89 -14.32 22.83
CA GLN A 103 6.76 -13.42 23.12
C GLN A 103 5.96 -13.07 21.87
N TRP A 104 5.38 -14.09 21.25
CA TRP A 104 4.59 -13.96 20.02
C TRP A 104 3.18 -13.46 20.28
N ARG A 105 2.72 -12.56 19.41
CA ARG A 105 1.34 -12.08 19.33
C ARG A 105 0.85 -12.30 17.90
N VAL A 106 -0.18 -13.11 17.76
CA VAL A 106 -0.81 -13.39 16.46
C VAL A 106 -2.25 -12.91 16.52
N TYR A 107 -2.58 -11.86 15.75
CA TYR A 107 -3.88 -11.20 15.87
C TYR A 107 -4.31 -10.56 14.55
N PRO A 108 -5.63 -10.44 14.29
CA PRO A 108 -6.11 -9.68 13.14
C PRO A 108 -5.96 -8.18 13.40
N ASP A 109 -5.37 -7.45 12.46
CA ASP A 109 -5.29 -6.00 12.49
C ASP A 109 -6.58 -5.39 11.92
N ARG A 110 -7.46 -4.94 12.82
CA ARG A 110 -8.74 -4.30 12.46
C ARG A 110 -8.55 -2.99 11.69
N GLY A 111 -7.50 -2.24 12.00
CA GLY A 111 -7.23 -0.94 11.39
C GLY A 111 -6.80 -1.09 9.93
N LEU A 112 -5.82 -1.96 9.69
CA LEU A 112 -5.32 -2.29 8.37
C LEU A 112 -6.37 -3.01 7.52
N SER A 113 -7.13 -3.96 8.08
CA SER A 113 -8.20 -4.66 7.35
C SER A 113 -9.26 -3.67 6.81
N ARG A 114 -9.70 -2.73 7.65
CA ARG A 114 -10.67 -1.70 7.23
C ARG A 114 -10.08 -0.68 6.24
N ARG A 115 -8.78 -0.41 6.31
CA ARG A 115 -8.09 0.44 5.33
C ARG A 115 -7.94 -0.27 3.97
N ASP A 116 -7.61 -1.56 3.96
CA ASP A 116 -7.54 -2.38 2.75
C ASP A 116 -8.91 -2.44 2.06
N GLU A 117 -9.98 -2.75 2.81
CA GLU A 117 -11.35 -2.73 2.30
C GLU A 117 -11.70 -1.39 1.64
N ALA A 118 -11.52 -0.29 2.37
CA ALA A 118 -11.83 1.04 1.86
C ALA A 118 -10.95 1.44 0.65
N GLY A 119 -9.69 1.00 0.65
CA GLY A 119 -8.77 1.15 -0.48
C GLY A 119 -9.26 0.43 -1.73
N ARG A 120 -9.81 -0.79 -1.59
CA ARG A 120 -10.41 -1.54 -2.70
C ARG A 120 -11.68 -0.90 -3.24
N VAL A 121 -12.55 -0.39 -2.37
CA VAL A 121 -13.74 0.37 -2.81
C VAL A 121 -13.30 1.55 -3.68
N LEU A 122 -12.29 2.29 -3.24
CA LEU A 122 -11.71 3.38 -4.02
C LEU A 122 -11.02 2.89 -5.29
N ARG A 123 -10.30 1.76 -5.28
CA ARG A 123 -9.69 1.20 -6.50
C ARG A 123 -10.77 0.84 -7.54
N HIS A 124 -11.77 0.09 -7.12
CA HIS A 124 -12.82 -0.41 -7.99
C HIS A 124 -13.66 0.72 -8.60
N ALA A 125 -13.93 1.78 -7.84
CA ALA A 125 -14.66 2.94 -8.34
C ALA A 125 -13.92 3.72 -9.47
N TYR A 126 -12.65 3.38 -9.73
CA TYR A 126 -11.77 4.06 -10.67
C TYR A 126 -11.05 3.09 -11.63
N ASP A 127 -11.59 1.88 -11.81
CA ASP A 127 -11.04 0.86 -12.72
C ASP A 127 -10.88 1.38 -14.17
N ASP A 128 -11.81 2.21 -14.65
CA ASP A 128 -11.79 2.90 -15.95
C ASP A 128 -10.61 3.87 -16.18
N LEU A 129 -9.92 4.27 -15.11
CA LEU A 129 -8.64 4.98 -15.17
C LEU A 129 -7.46 4.06 -14.82
N LEU A 130 -7.58 3.30 -13.71
CA LEU A 130 -6.47 2.60 -13.10
C LEU A 130 -6.06 1.35 -13.88
N ASP A 131 -7.01 0.57 -14.40
CA ASP A 131 -6.69 -0.66 -15.14
C ASP A 131 -5.97 -0.37 -16.48
N PRO A 132 -6.41 0.60 -17.31
CA PRO A 132 -5.65 1.00 -18.50
C PRO A 132 -4.27 1.56 -18.15
N LEU A 133 -4.15 2.31 -17.04
CA LEU A 133 -2.89 2.88 -16.59
C LEU A 133 -1.89 1.78 -16.17
N GLU A 134 -2.34 0.83 -15.36
CA GLU A 134 -1.51 -0.31 -14.96
C GLU A 134 -1.09 -1.16 -16.15
N THR A 135 -2.02 -1.41 -17.09
CA THR A 135 -1.73 -2.15 -18.32
C THR A 135 -0.54 -1.55 -19.09
N VAL A 136 -0.43 -0.23 -19.16
CA VAL A 136 0.65 0.42 -19.92
C VAL A 136 1.94 0.63 -19.11
N LEU A 137 1.86 0.68 -17.78
CA LEU A 137 2.98 1.03 -16.90
C LEU A 137 3.61 -0.16 -16.15
N LEU A 138 2.89 -1.26 -15.91
CA LEU A 138 3.42 -2.38 -15.14
C LEU A 138 4.68 -2.96 -15.79
N GLY A 139 4.73 -3.04 -17.12
CA GLY A 139 5.90 -3.50 -17.88
C GLY A 139 7.07 -2.51 -17.92
N LEU A 140 6.91 -1.30 -17.40
CA LEU A 140 7.97 -0.29 -17.30
C LEU A 140 8.66 -0.29 -15.93
N ARG A 141 8.18 -1.11 -14.99
CA ARG A 141 8.69 -1.15 -13.63
C ARG A 141 10.03 -1.84 -13.54
N ARG A 142 10.99 -1.23 -12.85
CA ARG A 142 12.36 -1.76 -12.66
C ARG A 142 12.95 -1.34 -11.31
N ASP A 143 14.21 -1.72 -11.06
CA ASP A 143 15.00 -1.38 -9.87
C ASP A 143 14.42 -1.87 -8.53
N GLY A 144 13.47 -2.81 -8.56
CA GLY A 144 12.72 -3.30 -7.40
C GLY A 144 11.27 -2.80 -7.33
N ALA A 145 10.89 -1.77 -8.11
CA ALA A 145 9.50 -1.30 -8.16
C ALA A 145 8.52 -2.40 -8.60
N HIS A 146 9.00 -3.40 -9.37
CA HIS A 146 8.20 -4.52 -9.83
C HIS A 146 7.74 -5.46 -8.70
N GLU A 147 8.35 -5.37 -7.51
CA GLU A 147 7.99 -6.15 -6.32
C GLU A 147 6.91 -5.47 -5.46
N MET A 148 6.61 -4.18 -5.71
CA MET A 148 5.63 -3.43 -4.93
C MET A 148 4.28 -3.39 -5.63
N ASP A 149 3.18 -3.72 -4.98
CA ASP A 149 1.87 -3.57 -5.61
C ASP A 149 1.48 -2.09 -5.78
N PRO A 150 0.82 -1.71 -6.89
CA PRO A 150 0.13 -0.43 -6.96
C PRO A 150 -0.94 -0.32 -5.88
N GLU A 151 -0.99 0.82 -5.18
CA GLU A 151 -1.79 0.96 -3.98
C GLU A 151 -2.84 2.07 -4.13
N ALA A 152 -4.12 1.70 -3.96
CA ALA A 152 -5.18 2.66 -3.66
C ALA A 152 -5.37 2.72 -2.14
N ARG A 153 -4.92 3.80 -1.52
CA ARG A 153 -4.95 3.98 -0.06
C ARG A 153 -6.08 4.90 0.36
N CYS A 154 -6.96 4.42 1.24
CA CYS A 154 -7.95 5.26 1.90
C CYS A 154 -7.32 5.98 3.10
N TRP A 155 -7.32 7.31 3.07
CA TRP A 155 -6.82 8.15 4.15
C TRP A 155 -7.92 8.63 5.08
N TRP A 156 -9.10 8.88 4.52
CA TRP A 156 -10.22 9.43 5.26
C TRP A 156 -11.52 8.69 4.92
N ARG A 157 -12.30 8.43 5.96
CA ARG A 157 -13.62 7.80 5.87
C ARG A 157 -14.57 8.52 6.81
N SER A 158 -15.78 8.75 6.32
CA SER A 158 -16.92 9.26 7.10
C SER A 158 -17.38 8.26 8.16
N ASN A 159 -17.95 8.75 9.26
CA ASN A 159 -18.38 7.89 10.38
C ASN A 159 -19.47 6.88 9.99
N ASP A 160 -20.35 7.27 9.08
CA ASP A 160 -21.43 6.45 8.50
C ASP A 160 -20.97 5.58 7.32
N ARG A 161 -19.67 5.63 6.96
CA ARG A 161 -19.04 4.83 5.90
C ARG A 161 -19.60 5.04 4.50
N THR A 162 -20.37 6.10 4.28
CA THR A 162 -20.97 6.42 2.97
C THR A 162 -20.01 7.18 2.06
N ALA A 163 -18.97 7.79 2.65
CA ALA A 163 -18.01 8.62 1.97
C ALA A 163 -16.55 8.27 2.32
N LEU A 164 -15.69 8.19 1.29
CA LEU A 164 -14.27 7.84 1.38
C LEU A 164 -13.41 8.85 0.59
N ALA A 165 -12.19 9.08 1.04
CA ALA A 165 -11.17 9.81 0.29
C ALA A 165 -9.81 9.13 0.43
N GLY A 166 -9.09 9.05 -0.69
CA GLY A 166 -7.81 8.37 -0.77
C GLY A 166 -6.94 8.85 -1.92
N THR A 167 -5.86 8.13 -2.15
CA THR A 167 -4.90 8.36 -3.23
C THR A 167 -4.56 7.03 -3.90
N TYR A 168 -4.18 7.08 -5.17
CA TYR A 168 -3.52 5.96 -5.84
C TYR A 168 -2.05 6.27 -6.07
N THR A 169 -1.18 5.29 -5.84
CA THR A 169 0.26 5.39 -6.09
C THR A 169 0.80 4.11 -6.74
N LEU A 170 1.60 4.27 -7.80
CA LEU A 170 2.37 3.22 -8.45
C LEU A 170 3.84 3.63 -8.50
N TRP A 171 4.73 2.76 -8.04
CA TRP A 171 6.17 2.94 -8.12
C TRP A 171 6.66 2.51 -9.49
N LEU A 172 7.48 3.32 -10.17
CA LEU A 172 7.96 3.04 -11.52
C LEU A 172 9.40 2.53 -11.51
N CYS A 173 10.35 3.34 -11.07
CA CYS A 173 11.78 3.01 -11.04
C CYS A 173 12.54 4.02 -10.18
N GLN A 174 13.83 3.80 -9.96
CA GLN A 174 14.68 4.86 -9.41
C GLN A 174 14.70 6.05 -10.39
N ASP A 175 14.74 7.26 -9.85
CA ASP A 175 14.75 8.47 -10.66
C ASP A 175 16.14 8.63 -11.31
N PRO A 176 16.24 8.53 -12.66
CA PRO A 176 17.53 8.63 -13.34
C PRO A 176 18.13 10.04 -13.28
N ASP A 177 17.31 11.07 -13.02
CA ASP A 177 17.73 12.47 -13.05
C ASP A 177 18.20 12.99 -11.67
N VAL A 178 18.18 12.14 -10.64
CA VAL A 178 18.50 12.52 -9.27
C VAL A 178 19.55 11.60 -8.68
N ASP A 179 20.71 12.16 -8.36
CA ASP A 179 21.77 11.45 -7.64
C ASP A 179 21.30 11.07 -6.22
N GLY A 180 21.17 9.77 -5.97
CA GLY A 180 20.89 9.22 -4.63
C GLY A 180 20.09 7.92 -4.69
N ALA A 181 20.61 6.88 -4.03
CA ALA A 181 20.09 5.50 -4.07
C ALA A 181 18.67 5.28 -3.50
N ALA A 182 17.92 6.34 -3.18
CA ALA A 182 16.61 6.27 -2.54
C ALA A 182 15.56 7.19 -3.16
N ARG A 183 15.79 7.74 -4.36
CA ARG A 183 14.83 8.59 -5.08
C ARG A 183 14.16 7.80 -6.21
N TRP A 184 12.85 7.86 -6.26
CA TRP A 184 12.02 7.04 -7.14
C TRP A 184 11.00 7.90 -7.88
N LEU A 185 10.69 7.50 -9.11
CA LEU A 185 9.55 8.03 -9.84
C LEU A 185 8.27 7.35 -9.36
N LEU A 186 7.36 8.16 -8.81
CA LEU A 186 6.04 7.72 -8.38
C LEU A 186 4.98 8.28 -9.31
N VAL A 187 4.10 7.40 -9.78
CA VAL A 187 2.90 7.76 -10.54
C VAL A 187 1.73 7.84 -9.57
N ASN A 188 1.08 9.01 -9.50
CA ASN A 188 -0.18 9.17 -8.78
C ASN A 188 -1.30 9.41 -9.81
N ALA A 189 -2.46 8.83 -9.58
CA ALA A 189 -3.59 8.90 -10.51
C ALA A 189 -4.92 9.08 -9.77
N GLY A 190 -5.87 9.75 -10.41
CA GLY A 190 -7.18 10.01 -9.83
C GLY A 190 -7.82 11.26 -10.41
N LEU A 191 -8.69 11.90 -9.64
CA LEU A 191 -9.39 13.11 -10.04
C LEU A 191 -8.49 14.34 -9.94
N ALA A 192 -8.60 15.21 -10.95
CA ALA A 192 -8.35 16.63 -10.79
C ALA A 192 -9.51 17.23 -9.99
N VAL A 193 -9.18 17.81 -8.83
CA VAL A 193 -10.15 18.47 -7.95
C VAL A 193 -9.89 19.97 -7.88
N THR A 194 -10.94 20.75 -7.62
CA THR A 194 -10.87 22.21 -7.48
C THR A 194 -10.38 22.60 -6.09
N ASP A 195 -9.95 23.86 -5.91
CA ASP A 195 -9.57 24.37 -4.58
C ASP A 195 -10.71 24.24 -3.56
N THR A 196 -11.96 24.45 -3.99
CA THR A 196 -13.15 24.30 -3.15
C THR A 196 -13.39 22.88 -2.64
N PHE A 197 -12.89 21.85 -3.33
CA PHE A 197 -12.93 20.48 -2.82
C PHE A 197 -12.14 20.35 -1.52
N TRP A 198 -11.01 21.05 -1.43
CA TRP A 198 -10.09 20.98 -0.31
C TRP A 198 -10.64 21.64 0.97
N ASP A 199 -11.59 22.56 0.81
CA ASP A 199 -12.31 23.18 1.91
C ASP A 199 -13.46 22.29 2.41
N GLY A 200 -13.87 21.29 1.63
CA GLY A 200 -14.88 20.30 2.00
C GLY A 200 -14.35 19.18 2.91
N ARG A 201 -15.26 18.31 3.38
CA ARG A 201 -14.92 17.23 4.33
C ARG A 201 -13.86 16.26 3.83
N HIS A 202 -13.97 15.81 2.58
CA HIS A 202 -12.98 14.91 1.96
C HIS A 202 -11.59 15.57 1.93
N GLY A 203 -11.53 16.82 1.46
CA GLY A 203 -10.31 17.61 1.37
C GLY A 203 -9.63 17.86 2.71
N GLN A 204 -10.39 18.28 3.71
CA GLN A 204 -9.88 18.44 5.09
C GLN A 204 -9.37 17.12 5.67
N GLY A 205 -10.09 16.03 5.40
CA GLY A 205 -9.70 14.67 5.78
C GLY A 205 -8.34 14.29 5.19
N LEU A 206 -8.17 14.49 3.89
CA LEU A 206 -6.92 14.23 3.16
C LEU A 206 -5.76 15.11 3.65
N ARG A 207 -6.00 16.40 3.88
CA ARG A 207 -5.00 17.35 4.42
C ARG A 207 -4.47 16.92 5.78
N ARG A 208 -5.32 16.35 6.65
CA ARG A 208 -4.90 15.83 7.95
C ARG A 208 -3.83 14.74 7.85
N PHE A 209 -3.78 14.02 6.73
CA PHE A 209 -2.80 12.98 6.44
C PHE A 209 -1.72 13.45 5.44
N GLY A 210 -1.57 14.77 5.26
CA GLY A 210 -0.48 15.35 4.46
C GLY A 210 -0.66 15.29 2.94
N VAL A 211 -1.84 14.94 2.43
CA VAL A 211 -2.13 14.97 0.99
C VAL A 211 -2.25 16.43 0.52
N LYS A 212 -1.53 16.79 -0.55
CA LYS A 212 -1.40 18.17 -1.04
C LYS A 212 -2.54 18.56 -2.02
N PRO A 213 -2.96 19.85 -2.06
CA PRO A 213 -4.09 20.32 -2.88
C PRO A 213 -4.04 20.08 -4.41
N ASP A 214 -2.85 19.80 -4.93
CA ASP A 214 -2.58 19.54 -6.34
C ASP A 214 -2.49 18.05 -6.70
N SER A 215 -2.56 17.18 -5.67
CA SER A 215 -2.45 15.73 -5.82
C SER A 215 -3.74 15.16 -6.45
N PRO A 216 -3.62 14.16 -7.34
CA PRO A 216 -4.78 13.40 -7.77
C PRO A 216 -5.37 12.63 -6.58
N VAL A 217 -6.69 12.60 -6.50
CA VAL A 217 -7.42 11.97 -5.39
C VAL A 217 -8.44 10.96 -5.88
N LEU A 218 -8.69 9.95 -5.06
CA LEU A 218 -9.82 9.04 -5.21
C LEU A 218 -10.88 9.43 -4.19
N VAL A 219 -12.15 9.49 -4.59
CA VAL A 219 -13.27 9.72 -3.65
C VAL A 219 -14.44 8.81 -3.94
N TRP A 220 -15.16 8.46 -2.88
CA TRP A 220 -16.42 7.75 -2.96
C TRP A 220 -17.50 8.54 -2.23
N PRO A 221 -18.72 8.70 -2.79
CA PRO A 221 -19.10 8.32 -4.15
C PRO A 221 -18.39 9.18 -5.21
N ARG A 222 -18.16 8.59 -6.38
CA ARG A 222 -17.46 9.25 -7.49
C ARG A 222 -18.30 10.41 -8.07
N PRO A 223 -17.74 11.61 -8.28
CA PRO A 223 -18.41 12.70 -8.97
C PRO A 223 -18.77 12.32 -10.42
N VAL A 224 -19.99 12.68 -10.86
CA VAL A 224 -20.48 12.38 -12.22
C VAL A 224 -19.64 13.09 -13.27
N ALA A 225 -19.43 14.39 -13.11
CA ALA A 225 -18.51 15.16 -13.93
C ALA A 225 -17.12 15.12 -13.30
N HIS A 226 -16.15 14.60 -14.04
CA HIS A 226 -14.78 14.49 -13.58
C HIS A 226 -13.78 14.81 -14.69
N GLN A 227 -12.57 15.17 -14.26
CA GLN A 227 -11.39 15.21 -15.10
C GLN A 227 -10.33 14.36 -14.41
N TRP A 228 -9.68 13.51 -15.18
CA TRP A 228 -8.58 12.70 -14.74
C TRP A 228 -7.29 13.51 -14.67
N LEU A 229 -6.49 13.16 -13.68
CA LEU A 229 -5.17 13.71 -13.41
C LEU A 229 -4.21 12.55 -13.15
N ILE A 230 -3.12 12.54 -13.89
CA ILE A 230 -1.95 11.71 -13.58
C ILE A 230 -0.78 12.64 -13.33
N THR A 231 -0.09 12.42 -12.23
CA THR A 231 1.17 13.09 -11.91
C THR A 231 2.28 12.07 -11.78
N VAL A 232 3.48 12.44 -12.22
CA VAL A 232 4.71 11.69 -11.96
C VAL A 232 5.62 12.63 -11.19
N THR A 233 6.09 12.18 -10.04
CA THR A 233 6.93 12.98 -9.14
C THR A 233 8.05 12.14 -8.57
N THR A 234 9.19 12.76 -8.31
CA THR A 234 10.27 12.16 -7.51
C THR A 234 9.89 12.12 -6.03
N GLY A 235 10.06 10.97 -5.38
CA GLY A 235 9.88 10.80 -3.94
C GLY A 235 10.88 9.82 -3.34
N SER A 236 10.96 9.78 -2.00
CA SER A 236 11.85 8.87 -1.28
C SER A 236 11.18 7.54 -0.97
N PHE A 237 11.94 6.45 -1.03
CA PHE A 237 11.55 5.16 -0.46
C PHE A 237 11.46 5.31 1.07
N MET A 238 10.40 4.78 1.69
CA MET A 238 10.14 4.81 3.15
C MET A 238 9.98 6.22 3.74
N ILE A 239 8.73 6.68 3.80
CA ILE A 239 8.34 7.77 4.69
C ILE A 239 7.21 7.23 5.56
N PRO A 240 7.41 7.10 6.89
CA PRO A 240 6.34 6.79 7.82
C PRO A 240 5.14 7.70 7.55
N PRO A 241 3.89 7.23 7.68
CA PRO A 241 2.69 8.02 7.37
C PRO A 241 2.55 9.33 8.17
N THR A 242 3.39 9.54 9.16
CA THR A 242 3.47 10.73 10.02
C THR A 242 4.54 11.74 9.60
N ALA A 243 5.46 11.38 8.70
CA ALA A 243 6.53 12.26 8.27
C ALA A 243 6.11 13.07 7.02
N SER A 244 6.41 14.37 7.04
CA SER A 244 6.22 15.25 5.89
C SER A 244 6.97 14.67 4.68
N ARG A 245 6.24 14.33 3.61
CA ARG A 245 6.87 13.97 2.33
C ARG A 245 7.80 15.14 1.93
N PRO A 246 9.10 14.90 1.64
CA PRO A 246 9.97 15.94 1.15
C PRO A 246 9.35 16.52 -0.12
N ASP A 247 9.54 17.82 -0.32
CA ASP A 247 9.16 18.45 -1.58
C ASP A 247 9.82 17.71 -2.75
N ALA A 248 9.15 17.69 -3.90
CA ALA A 248 9.66 17.01 -5.08
C ALA A 248 11.01 17.63 -5.47
N VAL A 249 12.09 16.91 -5.22
CA VAL A 249 13.44 17.22 -5.70
C VAL A 249 13.62 16.38 -6.95
N GLY A 250 13.29 16.93 -8.12
CA GLY A 250 13.36 16.22 -9.40
C GLY A 250 12.23 16.58 -10.36
N ALA A 251 12.07 15.77 -11.41
CA ALA A 251 11.11 16.03 -12.46
C ALA A 251 9.66 15.85 -11.98
N SER A 252 8.79 16.78 -12.37
CA SER A 252 7.35 16.71 -12.12
C SER A 252 6.59 16.80 -13.42
N TYR A 253 5.88 15.73 -13.79
CA TYR A 253 5.06 15.68 -14.99
C TYR A 253 3.59 15.59 -14.62
N ARG A 254 2.74 16.19 -15.45
CA ARG A 254 1.29 16.28 -15.19
C ARG A 254 0.50 16.15 -16.49
N TRP A 255 -0.47 15.25 -16.51
CA TRP A 255 -1.39 15.07 -17.62
C TRP A 255 -2.84 15.10 -17.12
N THR A 256 -3.73 15.64 -17.95
CA THR A 256 -5.16 15.63 -17.67
C THR A 256 -5.97 15.20 -18.89
N SER A 257 -7.16 14.65 -18.66
CA SER A 257 -8.10 14.23 -19.70
C SER A 257 -9.49 13.99 -19.11
N ARG A 258 -10.53 13.96 -19.94
CA ARG A 258 -11.83 13.39 -19.55
C ARG A 258 -11.96 11.91 -19.91
N ASP A 259 -11.10 11.43 -20.80
CA ASP A 259 -11.00 10.02 -21.20
C ASP A 259 -9.80 9.39 -20.48
N GLY A 260 -10.07 8.44 -19.59
CA GLY A 260 -9.06 7.76 -18.77
C GLY A 260 -8.16 6.84 -19.58
N THR A 261 -8.73 6.14 -20.57
CA THR A 261 -7.96 5.24 -21.45
C THR A 261 -7.01 6.01 -22.35
N ALA A 262 -7.49 7.10 -22.97
CA ALA A 262 -6.64 7.96 -23.78
C ALA A 262 -5.54 8.65 -22.94
N LEU A 263 -5.85 9.00 -21.68
CA LEU A 263 -4.87 9.55 -20.75
C LEU A 263 -3.78 8.54 -20.41
N ALA A 264 -4.16 7.33 -20.02
CA ALA A 264 -3.24 6.24 -19.72
C ALA A 264 -2.31 5.96 -20.90
N HIS A 265 -2.87 5.82 -22.12
CA HIS A 265 -2.06 5.58 -23.31
C HIS A 265 -1.03 6.69 -23.55
N ARG A 266 -1.43 7.97 -23.46
CA ARG A 266 -0.50 9.10 -23.61
C ARG A 266 0.60 9.09 -22.56
N VAL A 267 0.25 8.87 -21.28
CA VAL A 267 1.25 8.76 -20.20
C VAL A 267 2.23 7.61 -20.47
N GLY A 268 1.74 6.46 -20.93
CA GLY A 268 2.59 5.32 -21.28
C GLY A 268 3.57 5.63 -22.43
N VAL A 269 3.14 6.37 -23.45
CA VAL A 269 4.02 6.81 -24.55
C VAL A 269 5.09 7.78 -24.03
N ASP A 270 4.68 8.80 -23.29
CA ASP A 270 5.59 9.84 -22.79
C ASP A 270 6.62 9.26 -21.82
N LEU A 271 6.19 8.41 -20.87
CA LEU A 271 7.10 7.77 -19.92
C LEU A 271 8.07 6.79 -20.58
N ARG A 272 7.66 6.04 -21.61
CA ARG A 272 8.60 5.21 -22.37
C ARG A 272 9.67 6.06 -23.04
N ALA A 273 9.29 7.17 -23.67
CA ALA A 273 10.24 8.07 -24.31
C ALA A 273 11.22 8.66 -23.29
N LEU A 274 10.74 9.07 -22.11
CA LEU A 274 11.58 9.59 -21.02
C LEU A 274 12.58 8.54 -20.52
N LEU A 275 12.12 7.31 -20.26
CA LEU A 275 12.96 6.26 -19.67
C LEU A 275 13.96 5.61 -20.65
N HIS A 276 13.71 5.69 -21.97
CA HIS A 276 14.61 5.15 -23.00
C HIS A 276 15.46 6.23 -23.70
N GLY A 277 15.12 7.51 -23.53
CA GLY A 277 15.85 8.63 -24.14
C GLY A 277 17.10 9.07 -23.38
N GLY A 278 17.34 8.52 -22.18
CA GLY A 278 18.55 8.76 -21.39
C GLY A 278 19.69 7.82 -21.78
N HIS A 279 20.38 8.13 -22.88
CA HIS A 279 21.67 7.57 -23.25
C HIS A 279 22.62 8.68 -23.70
#